data_AF-A0A5B1QSS5-F1
#
_entry.id   AF-A0A5B1QSS5-F1
#
_cell.length_a   1.000
_cell.length_b   1.000
_cell.length_c   1.000
_cell.angle_alpha   90.00
_cell.angle_beta   90.00
_cell.angle_gamma   90.00
#
_symmetry.space_group_name_H-M   'P 1'
#
loop_
_entity.id
_entity.type
_entity.pdbx_description
1 polymer ?
#
loop_
_entity_poly.entity_id
_entity_poly.type
_entity_poly.pdbx_seq_one_letter_code
_entity_poly.pdbx_strand_id
1 'polypeptide(L)'
;MPSYVITGANRGIGLAFVRKLSAKPENVVIALVRNLGTTEGLRSLNRSNVHILHADIGDLASIERAAAETAKITGGSLDVLINNAAMLPNERDALPLDGYPKGQDQLLADDLTAFFTVNVIGVVHTINNFLPLIKKGSLKKVIVISSGAGDVDLTLASGYETSGPYSISKAAVNVAVAKYAAEYKSQGILFLSISPGFVNTG
;
A
#
# COMPACT_ATOMS: atom_id res chain seq x y z
N MET A 1 3.50 22.16 7.69
CA MET A 1 4.54 21.12 7.67
C MET A 1 3.90 19.86 7.12
N PRO A 2 4.25 19.42 5.90
CA PRO A 2 3.57 18.29 5.29
C PRO A 2 3.78 16.99 6.08
N SER A 3 2.71 16.25 6.35
CA SER A 3 2.77 14.93 7.00
C SER A 3 2.50 13.80 6.00
N TYR A 4 3.29 12.72 6.10
CA TYR A 4 3.23 11.57 5.21
C TYR A 4 3.09 10.29 6.00
N VAL A 5 2.18 9.42 5.61
CA VAL A 5 2.09 8.03 6.10
C VAL A 5 2.46 7.10 4.97
N ILE A 6 3.36 6.15 5.21
CA ILE A 6 3.79 5.15 4.22
C ILE A 6 3.61 3.75 4.81
N THR A 7 2.83 2.89 4.16
CA THR A 7 2.73 1.47 4.55
C THR A 7 3.85 0.63 3.92
N GLY A 8 4.28 -0.43 4.61
CA GLY A 8 5.35 -1.30 4.09
C GLY A 8 6.69 -0.55 3.99
N ALA A 9 6.95 0.34 4.95
CA ALA A 9 8.04 1.30 4.87
C ALA A 9 9.43 0.75 5.22
N ASN A 10 9.53 -0.51 5.65
CA ASN A 10 10.77 -1.07 6.20
C ASN A 10 11.83 -1.40 5.13
N ARG A 11 11.45 -1.61 3.86
CA ARG A 11 12.36 -1.94 2.77
C ARG A 11 11.86 -1.44 1.41
N GLY A 12 12.64 -1.69 0.35
CA GLY A 12 12.27 -1.44 -1.04
C GLY A 12 11.77 -0.02 -1.30
N ILE A 13 10.69 0.09 -2.07
CA ILE A 13 10.05 1.35 -2.46
C ILE A 13 9.60 2.16 -1.23
N GLY A 14 9.01 1.51 -0.23
CA GLY A 14 8.56 2.17 1.00
C GLY A 14 9.69 2.86 1.76
N LEU A 15 10.82 2.17 1.95
CA LEU A 15 12.00 2.76 2.58
C LEU A 15 12.59 3.91 1.75
N ALA A 16 12.56 3.79 0.41
CA ALA A 16 13.01 4.86 -0.47
C ALA A 16 12.13 6.12 -0.32
N PHE A 17 10.81 5.98 -0.21
CA PHE A 17 9.91 7.09 0.11
C PHE A 17 10.27 7.74 1.44
N VAL A 18 10.42 6.95 2.51
CA VAL A 18 10.81 7.50 3.81
C VAL A 18 12.12 8.27 3.71
N ARG A 19 13.15 7.68 3.08
CA ARG A 19 14.47 8.30 2.91
C ARG A 19 14.40 9.62 2.14
N LYS A 20 13.60 9.71 1.08
CA LYS A 20 13.49 10.94 0.28
C LYS A 20 12.64 12.01 0.96
N LEU A 21 11.49 11.63 1.54
CA LEU A 21 10.58 12.57 2.17
C LEU A 21 11.15 13.16 3.46
N SER A 22 11.78 12.33 4.30
CA SER A 22 12.36 12.78 5.57
C SER A 22 13.65 13.58 5.42
N ALA A 23 14.24 13.64 4.22
CA ALA A 23 15.43 14.47 3.96
C ALA A 23 15.15 15.97 4.13
N LYS A 24 13.86 16.35 4.09
CA LYS A 24 13.35 17.67 4.46
C LYS A 24 12.92 17.64 5.93
N PRO A 25 13.67 18.26 6.86
CA PRO A 25 13.39 18.19 8.30
C PRO A 25 12.00 18.72 8.69
N GLU A 26 11.41 19.60 7.88
CA GLU A 26 10.07 20.17 8.07
C GLU A 26 8.93 19.20 7.75
N ASN A 27 9.20 18.07 7.12
CA ASN A 27 8.21 17.03 6.89
C ASN A 27 8.08 16.13 8.11
N VAL A 28 6.87 15.69 8.45
CA VAL A 28 6.66 14.61 9.42
C VAL A 28 6.41 13.31 8.65
N VAL A 29 7.22 12.27 8.89
CA VAL A 29 7.12 11.01 8.14
C VAL A 29 6.80 9.86 9.09
N ILE A 30 5.64 9.26 8.89
CA ILE A 30 5.16 8.10 9.63
C ILE A 30 5.38 6.85 8.77
N ALA A 31 6.33 6.02 9.19
CA ALA A 31 6.67 4.76 8.56
C ALA A 31 5.88 3.62 9.25
N LEU A 32 4.88 3.07 8.56
CA LEU A 32 4.13 1.93 9.05
C LEU A 32 4.81 0.63 8.60
N VAL A 33 5.07 -0.24 9.57
CA VAL A 33 5.75 -1.51 9.36
C VAL A 33 4.99 -2.66 10.00
N ARG A 34 4.96 -3.82 9.33
CA ARG A 34 4.31 -5.03 9.86
C ARG A 34 5.09 -5.63 11.04
N ASN A 35 6.43 -5.54 11.04
CA ASN A 35 7.25 -6.07 12.12
C ASN A 35 8.29 -5.01 12.55
N LEU A 36 8.17 -4.53 13.79
CA LEU A 36 9.08 -3.54 14.37
C LEU A 36 10.53 -4.02 14.48
N GLY A 37 10.76 -5.34 14.53
CA GLY A 37 12.09 -5.95 14.52
C GLY A 37 12.83 -5.82 13.18
N THR A 38 12.14 -5.45 12.10
CA THR A 38 12.72 -5.35 10.75
C THR A 38 13.00 -3.90 10.31
N THR A 39 13.30 -3.01 11.26
CA THR A 39 13.32 -1.56 11.05
C THR A 39 14.71 -0.94 10.91
N GLU A 40 15.76 -1.74 10.75
CA GLU A 40 17.15 -1.28 10.71
C GLU A 40 17.40 -0.23 9.61
N GLY A 41 16.84 -0.46 8.42
CA GLY A 41 16.93 0.51 7.31
C GLY A 41 16.28 1.87 7.62
N LEU A 42 15.24 1.89 8.46
CA LEU A 42 14.58 3.13 8.90
C LEU A 42 15.37 3.80 10.02
N ARG A 43 15.85 3.03 11.01
CA ARG A 43 16.61 3.53 12.16
C ARG A 43 17.95 4.12 11.76
N SER A 44 18.63 3.49 10.81
CA SER A 44 19.91 3.96 10.26
C SER A 44 19.80 5.32 9.53
N LEU A 45 18.59 5.80 9.20
CA LEU A 45 18.41 7.16 8.70
C LEU A 45 18.77 8.21 9.76
N ASN A 46 18.58 7.87 11.05
CA ASN A 46 18.84 8.73 12.20
C ASN A 46 18.22 10.14 12.09
N ARG A 47 16.91 10.19 11.84
CA ARG A 47 16.16 11.43 11.65
C ARG A 47 15.01 11.56 12.65
N SER A 48 14.98 12.68 13.36
CA SER A 48 13.96 12.96 14.39
C SER A 48 12.55 13.13 13.83
N ASN A 49 12.42 13.44 12.54
CA ASN A 49 11.14 13.61 11.86
C ASN A 49 10.59 12.32 11.25
N VAL A 50 11.21 11.16 11.56
CA VAL A 50 10.71 9.82 11.18
C VAL A 50 10.15 9.12 12.41
N HIS A 51 8.87 8.77 12.34
CA HIS A 51 8.16 8.01 13.36
C HIS A 51 7.84 6.61 12.83
N ILE A 52 8.21 5.57 13.57
CA ILE A 52 7.97 4.19 13.16
C ILE A 52 6.83 3.63 13.99
N LEU A 53 5.74 3.20 13.33
CA LEU A 53 4.59 2.60 13.99
C LEU A 53 4.32 1.21 13.43
N HIS A 54 3.73 0.36 14.27
CA HIS A 54 3.26 -0.96 13.84
C HIS A 54 1.92 -0.85 13.11
N ALA A 55 1.85 -1.42 11.91
CA ALA A 55 0.60 -1.71 11.23
C ALA A 55 0.80 -2.89 10.26
N ASP A 56 -0.02 -3.93 10.42
CA ASP A 56 -0.22 -4.95 9.41
C ASP A 56 -1.51 -4.62 8.65
N ILE A 57 -1.41 -4.40 7.34
CA ILE A 57 -2.59 -4.06 6.54
C ILE A 57 -3.58 -5.24 6.42
N GLY A 58 -3.18 -6.46 6.78
CA GLY A 58 -4.09 -7.61 6.96
C GLY A 58 -4.84 -7.63 8.30
N ASP A 59 -4.47 -6.80 9.28
CA ASP A 59 -5.10 -6.70 10.60
C ASP A 59 -5.72 -5.31 10.79
N LEU A 60 -7.05 -5.23 10.66
CA LEU A 60 -7.82 -4.00 10.83
C LEU A 60 -7.54 -3.31 12.17
N ALA A 61 -7.43 -4.06 13.27
CA ALA A 61 -7.22 -3.47 14.58
C ALA A 61 -5.84 -2.80 14.67
N SER A 62 -4.83 -3.32 13.97
CA SER A 62 -3.52 -2.67 13.88
C SER A 62 -3.57 -1.36 13.09
N ILE A 63 -4.38 -1.31 12.02
CA ILE A 63 -4.58 -0.11 11.19
C ILE A 63 -5.26 1.00 12.00
N GLU A 64 -6.32 0.66 12.74
CA GLU A 64 -7.04 1.58 13.63
C GLU A 64 -6.11 2.19 14.68
N ARG A 65 -5.30 1.36 15.35
CA ARG A 65 -4.28 1.82 16.30
C ARG A 65 -3.27 2.75 15.63
N ALA A 66 -2.77 2.39 14.46
CA ALA A 66 -1.79 3.20 13.72
C ALA A 66 -2.36 4.57 13.30
N ALA A 67 -3.62 4.63 12.88
CA ALA A 67 -4.31 5.88 12.54
C ALA A 67 -4.47 6.78 13.79
N ALA A 68 -4.86 6.19 14.93
CA ALA A 68 -4.98 6.92 16.20
C ALA A 68 -3.62 7.49 16.67
N GLU A 69 -2.55 6.69 16.63
CA GLU A 69 -1.19 7.15 16.98
C GLU A 69 -0.68 8.21 16.00
N THR A 70 -0.96 8.05 14.71
CA THR A 70 -0.65 9.08 13.70
C THR A 70 -1.34 10.41 14.01
N ALA A 71 -2.61 10.36 14.43
CA ALA A 71 -3.35 11.56 14.80
C ALA A 71 -2.68 12.29 15.98
N LYS A 72 -2.18 11.56 16.98
CA LYS A 72 -1.45 12.14 18.11
C LYS A 72 -0.16 12.83 17.66
N ILE A 73 0.63 12.18 16.80
CA ILE A 73 1.91 12.72 16.29
C ILE A 73 1.69 13.97 15.43
N THR A 74 0.64 13.98 14.61
CA THR A 74 0.41 15.01 13.59
C THR A 74 -0.53 16.14 14.02
N GLY A 75 -1.05 16.10 15.24
CA GLY A 75 -2.07 17.05 15.69
C GLY A 75 -3.43 16.85 14.99
N GLY A 76 -3.72 15.64 14.52
CA GLY A 76 -5.02 15.25 14.00
C GLY A 76 -5.26 15.54 12.52
N SER A 77 -4.20 15.72 11.72
CA SER A 77 -4.29 15.95 10.26
C SER A 77 -3.21 15.18 9.49
N LEU A 78 -3.53 14.75 8.27
CA LEU A 78 -2.58 14.06 7.38
C LEU A 78 -2.61 14.67 5.99
N ASP A 79 -1.45 14.96 5.40
CA ASP A 79 -1.40 15.52 4.05
C ASP A 79 -1.36 14.45 2.95
N VAL A 80 -0.59 13.39 3.16
CA VAL A 80 -0.39 12.34 2.15
C VAL A 80 -0.37 10.95 2.78
N LEU A 81 -1.22 10.05 2.27
CA LEU A 81 -1.15 8.62 2.53
C LEU A 81 -0.58 7.89 1.32
N ILE A 82 0.47 7.09 1.51
CA ILE A 82 1.08 6.24 0.49
C ILE A 82 0.88 4.77 0.90
N ASN A 83 -0.12 4.12 0.30
CA ASN A 83 -0.36 2.70 0.45
C ASN A 83 0.63 1.92 -0.42
N ASN A 84 1.75 1.52 0.17
CA ASN A 84 2.82 0.78 -0.50
C ASN A 84 2.92 -0.69 -0.05
N ALA A 85 2.43 -1.04 1.15
CA ALA A 85 2.39 -2.44 1.59
C ALA A 85 1.54 -3.29 0.64
N ALA A 86 2.04 -4.48 0.34
CA ALA A 86 1.36 -5.48 -0.47
C ALA A 86 1.89 -6.89 -0.13
N MET A 87 1.06 -7.90 -0.33
CA MET A 87 1.50 -9.26 -0.57
C MET A 87 2.04 -9.35 -1.99
N LEU A 88 3.25 -9.90 -2.14
CA LEU A 88 3.93 -10.08 -3.43
C LEU A 88 3.71 -11.50 -3.94
N PRO A 89 3.85 -11.71 -5.27
CA PRO A 89 3.84 -13.04 -5.87
C PRO A 89 4.77 -14.02 -5.14
N ASN A 90 4.32 -15.27 -5.00
CA ASN A 90 5.08 -16.39 -4.47
C ASN A 90 5.35 -17.45 -5.55
N GLU A 91 5.91 -18.61 -5.19
CA GLU A 91 6.23 -19.67 -6.15
C GLU A 91 5.01 -20.16 -6.95
N ARG A 92 3.82 -20.22 -6.35
CA ARG A 92 2.59 -20.64 -7.05
C ARG A 92 2.09 -19.60 -8.04
N ASP A 93 2.45 -18.32 -7.87
CA ASP A 93 2.13 -17.28 -8.84
C ASP A 93 2.89 -17.44 -10.16
N ALA A 94 3.83 -18.38 -10.29
CA ALA A 94 4.40 -18.77 -11.57
C ALA A 94 3.46 -19.63 -12.43
N LEU A 95 2.35 -20.13 -11.87
CA LEU A 95 1.37 -20.94 -12.58
C LEU A 95 0.35 -20.05 -13.31
N PRO A 96 -0.13 -20.47 -14.50
CA PRO A 96 -1.34 -19.90 -15.06
C PRO A 96 -2.56 -20.30 -14.21
N LEU A 97 -3.70 -19.61 -14.41
CA LEU A 97 -4.91 -19.83 -13.59
C LEU A 97 -5.45 -21.27 -13.66
N ASP A 98 -5.25 -21.97 -14.78
CA ASP A 98 -5.61 -23.39 -14.98
C ASP A 98 -4.42 -24.34 -14.73
N GLY A 99 -3.26 -23.82 -14.34
CA GLY A 99 -2.03 -24.56 -14.08
C GLY A 99 -1.90 -25.11 -12.66
N TYR A 100 -2.87 -24.81 -11.78
CA TYR A 100 -2.93 -25.38 -10.44
C TYR A 100 -3.09 -26.91 -10.49
N PRO A 101 -2.52 -27.67 -9.53
CA PRO A 101 -2.59 -29.13 -9.57
C PRO A 101 -4.03 -29.66 -9.60
N LYS A 102 -4.31 -30.59 -10.51
CA LYS A 102 -5.64 -31.22 -10.64
C LYS A 102 -6.09 -31.83 -9.30
N GLY A 103 -7.33 -31.54 -8.91
CA GLY A 103 -7.90 -31.98 -7.63
C GLY A 103 -7.48 -31.13 -6.43
N GLN A 104 -6.81 -29.99 -6.65
CA GLN A 104 -6.40 -29.04 -5.61
C GLN A 104 -6.94 -27.63 -5.87
N ASP A 105 -8.17 -27.52 -6.39
CA ASP A 105 -8.81 -26.24 -6.75
C ASP A 105 -8.86 -25.25 -5.57
N GLN A 106 -8.85 -25.75 -4.33
CA GLN A 106 -8.79 -24.94 -3.12
C GLN A 106 -7.54 -24.06 -3.05
N LEU A 107 -6.40 -24.49 -3.62
CA LEU A 107 -5.16 -23.69 -3.60
C LEU A 107 -5.32 -22.37 -4.37
N LEU A 108 -5.99 -22.40 -5.53
CA LEU A 108 -6.28 -21.18 -6.30
C LEU A 108 -7.22 -20.27 -5.51
N ALA A 109 -8.26 -20.83 -4.89
CA ALA A 109 -9.20 -20.07 -4.08
C ALA A 109 -8.52 -19.42 -2.86
N ASP A 110 -7.61 -20.13 -2.20
CA ASP A 110 -6.83 -19.64 -1.06
C ASP A 110 -5.88 -18.51 -1.48
N ASP A 111 -5.18 -18.68 -2.60
CA ASP A 111 -4.28 -17.64 -3.13
C ASP A 111 -5.07 -16.38 -3.53
N LEU A 112 -6.18 -16.53 -4.27
CA LEU A 112 -7.09 -15.42 -4.59
C LEU A 112 -7.57 -14.71 -3.32
N THR A 113 -7.99 -15.46 -2.31
CA THR A 113 -8.49 -14.91 -1.05
C THR A 113 -7.39 -14.17 -0.30
N ALA A 114 -6.19 -14.73 -0.22
CA ALA A 114 -5.06 -14.13 0.48
C ALA A 114 -4.63 -12.80 -0.17
N PHE A 115 -4.47 -12.78 -1.50
CA PHE A 115 -4.16 -11.56 -2.23
C PHE A 115 -5.26 -10.52 -2.12
N PHE A 116 -6.53 -10.92 -2.23
CA PHE A 116 -7.64 -9.97 -2.11
C PHE A 116 -7.73 -9.37 -0.70
N THR A 117 -7.52 -10.19 0.33
CA THR A 117 -7.51 -9.76 1.73
C THR A 117 -6.46 -8.69 1.98
N VAL A 118 -5.22 -8.92 1.52
CA VAL A 118 -4.13 -7.98 1.79
C VAL A 118 -4.14 -6.79 0.82
N ASN A 119 -4.12 -7.06 -0.49
CA ASN A 119 -3.88 -6.04 -1.51
C ASN A 119 -5.13 -5.20 -1.85
N VAL A 120 -6.33 -5.66 -1.48
CA VAL A 120 -7.58 -4.94 -1.74
C VAL A 120 -8.23 -4.52 -0.44
N ILE A 121 -8.66 -5.48 0.40
CA ILE A 121 -9.39 -5.20 1.64
C ILE A 121 -8.51 -4.41 2.61
N GLY A 122 -7.26 -4.83 2.80
CA GLY A 122 -6.30 -4.14 3.67
C GLY A 122 -6.03 -2.70 3.23
N VAL A 123 -5.93 -2.45 1.92
CA VAL A 123 -5.75 -1.09 1.37
C VAL A 123 -7.00 -0.24 1.59
N VAL A 124 -8.19 -0.79 1.32
CA VAL A 124 -9.48 -0.10 1.57
C VAL A 124 -9.65 0.25 3.05
N HIS A 125 -9.36 -0.69 3.96
CA HIS A 125 -9.37 -0.44 5.40
C HIS A 125 -8.37 0.63 5.81
N THR A 126 -7.16 0.60 5.25
CA THR A 126 -6.15 1.64 5.50
C THR A 126 -6.64 3.00 5.04
N ILE A 127 -7.17 3.11 3.81
CA ILE A 127 -7.73 4.36 3.31
C ILE A 127 -8.83 4.86 4.25
N ASN A 128 -9.83 4.04 4.57
CA ASN A 128 -10.97 4.45 5.39
C ASN A 128 -10.54 4.96 6.78
N ASN A 129 -9.57 4.32 7.42
CA ASN A 129 -9.10 4.70 8.76
C ASN A 129 -8.25 5.98 8.76
N PHE A 130 -7.49 6.25 7.70
CA PHE A 130 -6.67 7.45 7.59
C PHE A 130 -7.40 8.63 6.91
N LEU A 131 -8.49 8.37 6.19
CA LEU A 131 -9.25 9.39 5.46
C LEU A 131 -9.76 10.55 6.33
N PRO A 132 -10.22 10.35 7.59
CA PRO A 132 -10.59 11.46 8.47
C PRO A 132 -9.43 12.44 8.72
N LEU A 133 -8.18 11.95 8.77
CA LEU A 133 -6.99 12.78 8.89
C LEU A 133 -6.67 13.49 7.57
N ILE A 134 -6.79 12.77 6.44
CA ILE A 134 -6.60 13.32 5.09
C ILE A 134 -7.56 14.48 4.81
N LYS A 135 -8.83 14.36 5.21
CA LYS A 135 -9.83 15.43 5.03
C LYS A 135 -9.45 16.75 5.71
N LYS A 136 -8.68 16.66 6.81
CA LYS A 136 -8.17 17.80 7.58
C LYS A 136 -6.80 18.29 7.11
N GLY A 137 -6.10 17.53 6.26
CA GLY A 137 -4.83 17.91 5.68
C GLY A 137 -4.96 19.05 4.67
N SER A 138 -3.83 19.70 4.38
CA SER A 138 -3.75 20.77 3.39
C SER A 138 -3.55 20.22 1.96
N LEU A 139 -2.76 19.16 1.79
CA LEU A 139 -2.48 18.58 0.47
C LEU A 139 -3.53 17.57 -0.01
N LYS A 140 -4.14 16.82 0.91
CA LYS A 140 -5.22 15.85 0.69
C LYS A 140 -4.95 14.82 -0.43
N LYS A 141 -3.87 14.04 -0.30
CA LYS A 141 -3.47 13.04 -1.31
C LYS A 141 -3.48 11.62 -0.76
N VAL A 142 -4.03 10.69 -1.52
CA VAL A 142 -3.97 9.25 -1.27
C VAL A 142 -3.39 8.58 -2.51
N ILE A 143 -2.25 7.92 -2.32
CA ILE A 143 -1.50 7.23 -3.37
C ILE A 143 -1.51 5.74 -3.05
N VAL A 144 -1.78 4.90 -4.04
CA VAL A 144 -1.69 3.44 -3.94
C VAL A 144 -0.63 2.94 -4.92
N ILE A 145 0.33 2.15 -4.43
CA ILE A 145 1.32 1.48 -5.26
C ILE A 145 0.67 0.22 -5.85
N SER A 146 0.30 0.33 -7.11
CA SER A 146 -0.30 -0.73 -7.92
C SER A 146 0.79 -1.54 -8.65
N SER A 147 0.47 -2.10 -9.81
CA SER A 147 1.39 -2.78 -10.72
C SER A 147 0.84 -2.75 -12.13
N GLY A 148 1.72 -2.78 -13.14
CA GLY A 148 1.33 -3.01 -14.53
C GLY A 148 0.66 -4.37 -14.73
N ALA A 149 0.91 -5.35 -13.84
CA ALA A 149 0.24 -6.64 -13.86
C ALA A 149 -1.29 -6.54 -13.65
N GLY A 150 -1.78 -5.43 -13.08
CA GLY A 150 -3.22 -5.18 -12.95
C GLY A 150 -3.87 -4.52 -14.18
N ASP A 151 -3.11 -4.37 -15.28
CA ASP A 151 -3.58 -3.74 -16.52
C ASP A 151 -3.95 -4.81 -17.57
N VAL A 152 -5.19 -4.74 -18.04
CA VAL A 152 -5.75 -5.73 -18.97
C VAL A 152 -5.11 -5.64 -20.35
N ASP A 153 -4.92 -4.42 -20.86
CA ASP A 153 -4.38 -4.21 -22.20
C ASP A 153 -2.91 -4.64 -22.25
N LEU A 154 -2.13 -4.30 -21.22
CA LEU A 154 -0.74 -4.75 -21.09
C LEU A 154 -0.64 -6.27 -20.97
N THR A 155 -1.53 -6.90 -20.19
CA THR A 155 -1.58 -8.36 -20.04
C THR A 155 -1.78 -9.04 -21.40
N LEU A 156 -2.77 -8.59 -22.17
CA LEU A 156 -3.07 -9.13 -23.50
C LEU A 156 -1.95 -8.86 -24.52
N ALA A 157 -1.36 -7.66 -24.49
CA ALA A 157 -0.32 -7.27 -25.42
C ALA A 157 1.03 -7.97 -25.17
N SER A 158 1.33 -8.31 -23.91
CA SER A 158 2.59 -8.96 -23.51
C SER A 158 2.49 -10.48 -23.43
N GLY A 159 1.28 -11.04 -23.38
CA GLY A 159 1.06 -12.46 -23.14
C GLY A 159 1.38 -12.88 -21.72
N TYR A 160 1.33 -11.97 -20.73
CA TYR A 160 1.68 -12.24 -19.34
C TYR A 160 0.63 -13.13 -18.66
N GLU A 161 0.85 -14.44 -18.71
CA GLU A 161 -0.08 -15.51 -18.31
C GLU A 161 0.00 -15.89 -16.83
N THR A 162 1.02 -15.43 -16.12
CA THR A 162 1.31 -15.78 -14.73
C THR A 162 0.82 -14.72 -13.73
N SER A 163 1.00 -14.98 -12.44
CA SER A 163 0.64 -14.08 -11.32
C SER A 163 -0.85 -13.73 -11.27
N GLY A 164 -1.72 -14.63 -11.75
CA GLY A 164 -3.17 -14.39 -11.86
C GLY A 164 -3.79 -13.78 -10.59
N PRO A 165 -3.67 -14.42 -9.41
CA PRO A 165 -4.20 -13.88 -8.16
C PRO A 165 -3.68 -12.47 -7.81
N TYR A 166 -2.37 -12.24 -7.96
CA TYR A 166 -1.76 -10.93 -7.75
C TYR A 166 -2.29 -9.88 -8.74
N SER A 167 -2.30 -10.18 -10.05
CA SER A 167 -2.79 -9.33 -11.13
C SER A 167 -4.24 -8.92 -10.91
N ILE A 168 -5.10 -9.88 -10.58
CA ILE A 168 -6.52 -9.64 -10.23
C ILE A 168 -6.62 -8.69 -9.03
N SER A 169 -5.82 -8.90 -7.98
CA SER A 169 -5.83 -8.01 -6.81
C SER A 169 -5.42 -6.57 -7.14
N LYS A 170 -4.46 -6.39 -8.05
CA LYS A 170 -3.99 -5.06 -8.49
C LYS A 170 -4.99 -4.35 -9.40
N ALA A 171 -5.65 -5.09 -10.29
CA ALA A 171 -6.77 -4.56 -11.06
C ALA A 171 -7.93 -4.12 -10.14
N ALA A 172 -8.30 -4.96 -9.17
CA ALA A 172 -9.36 -4.68 -8.21
C ALA A 172 -9.07 -3.41 -7.37
N VAL A 173 -7.86 -3.26 -6.85
CA VAL A 173 -7.51 -2.06 -6.06
C VAL A 173 -7.47 -0.79 -6.93
N ASN A 174 -7.11 -0.89 -8.22
CA ASN A 174 -7.21 0.25 -9.15
C ASN A 174 -8.66 0.73 -9.31
N VAL A 175 -9.62 -0.19 -9.40
CA VAL A 175 -11.05 0.14 -9.42
C VAL A 175 -11.46 0.80 -8.10
N ALA A 176 -11.02 0.28 -6.95
CA ALA A 176 -11.31 0.89 -5.65
C ALA A 176 -10.80 2.34 -5.57
N VAL A 177 -9.56 2.59 -6.02
CA VAL A 177 -8.98 3.94 -6.09
C VAL A 177 -9.82 4.86 -6.99
N ALA A 178 -10.27 4.38 -8.15
CA ALA A 178 -11.13 5.17 -9.04
C ALA A 178 -12.48 5.51 -8.39
N LYS A 179 -13.07 4.59 -7.61
CA LYS A 179 -14.30 4.85 -6.85
C LYS A 179 -14.08 5.95 -5.79
N TYR A 180 -12.98 5.89 -5.04
CA TYR A 180 -12.64 6.94 -4.09
C TYR A 180 -12.37 8.29 -4.77
N ALA A 181 -11.68 8.28 -5.91
CA ALA A 181 -11.42 9.49 -6.69
C ALA A 181 -12.73 10.15 -7.14
N ALA A 182 -13.71 9.37 -7.60
CA ALA A 182 -15.02 9.87 -8.01
C ALA A 182 -15.79 10.45 -6.82
N GLU A 183 -15.85 9.72 -5.69
CA GLU A 183 -16.58 10.11 -4.48
C GLU A 183 -16.03 11.41 -3.87
N TYR A 184 -14.70 11.53 -3.74
CA TYR A 184 -14.09 12.63 -3.01
C TYR A 184 -13.61 13.80 -3.89
N LYS A 185 -13.95 13.80 -5.18
CA LYS A 185 -13.58 14.85 -6.14
C LYS A 185 -14.04 16.24 -5.67
N SER A 186 -15.27 16.37 -5.19
CA SER A 186 -15.83 17.65 -4.71
C SER A 186 -15.16 18.17 -3.43
N GLN A 187 -14.51 17.28 -2.68
CA GLN A 187 -13.76 17.62 -1.46
C GLN A 187 -12.28 17.95 -1.75
N GLY A 188 -11.87 17.90 -3.02
CA GLY A 188 -10.50 18.20 -3.45
C GLY A 188 -9.46 17.15 -3.02
N ILE A 189 -9.89 15.92 -2.71
CA ILE A 189 -8.97 14.85 -2.32
C ILE A 189 -8.51 14.11 -3.57
N LEU A 190 -7.20 14.09 -3.81
CA LEU A 190 -6.60 13.35 -4.92
C LEU A 190 -6.41 11.90 -4.53
N PHE A 191 -6.97 10.99 -5.33
CA PHE A 191 -6.68 9.56 -5.29
C PHE A 191 -5.94 9.15 -6.57
N LEU A 192 -4.83 8.44 -6.41
CA LEU A 192 -3.97 8.02 -7.52
C LEU A 192 -3.43 6.61 -7.30
N SER A 193 -3.50 5.78 -8.34
CA SER A 193 -2.72 4.54 -8.42
C SER A 193 -1.45 4.77 -9.23
N ILE A 194 -0.32 4.26 -8.77
CA ILE A 194 0.95 4.29 -9.49
C ILE A 194 1.42 2.86 -9.72
N SER A 195 1.65 2.51 -10.99
CA SER A 195 2.24 1.23 -11.38
C SER A 195 3.75 1.42 -11.56
N PRO A 196 4.60 0.98 -10.61
CA PRO A 196 6.03 0.96 -10.84
C PRO A 196 6.37 -0.05 -11.94
N GLY A 197 7.46 0.19 -12.65
CA GLY A 197 8.11 -0.85 -13.45
C GLY A 197 8.74 -1.94 -12.57
N PHE A 198 9.59 -2.78 -13.15
CA PHE A 198 10.39 -3.73 -12.35
C PHE A 198 11.38 -2.98 -11.46
N VAL A 199 11.21 -3.10 -10.15
CA VAL A 199 12.08 -2.49 -9.14
C VAL A 199 12.65 -3.60 -8.26
N ASN A 200 13.98 -3.64 -8.13
CA ASN A 200 14.62 -4.52 -7.14
C ASN A 200 14.34 -3.96 -5.74
N THR A 201 13.53 -4.68 -4.96
CA THR A 201 13.10 -4.23 -3.63
C THR A 201 13.86 -4.86 -2.46
N GLY A 202 14.86 -5.70 -2.73
CA GLY A 202 15.69 -6.35 -1.70
C GLY A 202 15.02 -7.53 -1.03
#